data_AF-A0A699Z5R5-F1
#
_entry.id   AF-A0A699Z5R5-F1
#
_cell.length_a   1.000
_cell.length_b   1.000
_cell.length_c   1.000
_cell.angle_alpha   90.00
_cell.angle_beta   90.00
_cell.angle_gamma   90.00
#
_symmetry.space_group_name_H-M   'P 1'
#
loop_
_entity.id
_entity.type
_entity.pdbx_description
1 polymer ?
#
loop_
_entity_poly.entity_id
_entity_poly.type
_entity_poly.pdbx_seq_one_letter_code
_entity_poly.pdbx_strand_id
1 'polypeptide(L)'
;MAVLTEAQALLSRFKDSYARQDLKTAESLLGQLKVKLIQLPALPPVSQPSATAEQELALARDAMEHAAMLAVKLQNEAAAERAFVQLKVFYNDTRSALEPSSREGALIGLNLLRLLVANRIAEFHTELEVTPTEVQELPEVASVIQLERWLMAGAYNKARPAVYVPHPSYHSGQAGQ
;
A
#
# COMPACT_ATOMS: atom_id res chain seq x y z
N MET A 1 -26.05 -5.00 4.84
CA MET A 1 -25.43 -5.66 6.02
C MET A 1 -24.79 -7.01 5.71
N ALA A 2 -25.48 -7.97 5.04
CA ALA A 2 -24.89 -9.28 4.73
C ALA A 2 -23.59 -9.22 3.88
N VAL A 3 -23.53 -8.31 2.90
CA VAL A 3 -22.34 -8.11 2.04
C VAL A 3 -21.13 -7.61 2.84
N LEU A 4 -21.34 -6.75 3.83
CA LEU A 4 -20.27 -6.23 4.69
C LEU A 4 -19.69 -7.33 5.58
N THR A 5 -20.54 -8.16 6.20
CA THR A 5 -20.08 -9.28 7.03
C THR A 5 -19.37 -10.35 6.20
N GLU A 6 -19.83 -10.61 4.98
CA GLU A 6 -19.15 -11.50 4.03
C GLU A 6 -17.77 -10.95 3.63
N ALA A 7 -17.67 -9.66 3.31
CA ALA A 7 -16.41 -9.01 2.95
C ALA A 7 -15.41 -9.03 4.13
N GLN A 8 -15.88 -8.80 5.35
CA GLN A 8 -15.07 -8.93 6.57
C GLN A 8 -14.56 -10.36 6.77
N ALA A 9 -15.41 -11.37 6.57
CA ALA A 9 -15.01 -12.78 6.67
C ALA A 9 -14.03 -13.20 5.56
N LEU A 10 -14.16 -12.63 4.36
CA LEU A 10 -13.19 -12.84 3.28
C LEU A 10 -11.86 -12.16 3.59
N LEU A 11 -11.87 -10.95 4.16
CA LEU A 11 -10.66 -10.25 4.55
C LEU A 11 -9.91 -10.98 5.67
N SER A 12 -10.60 -11.54 6.67
CA SER A 12 -9.94 -12.31 7.72
C SER A 12 -9.28 -13.57 7.16
N ARG A 13 -9.99 -14.33 6.30
CA ARG A 13 -9.41 -15.50 5.60
C ARG A 13 -8.23 -15.11 4.72
N PHE A 14 -8.32 -13.98 4.03
CA PHE A 14 -7.23 -13.44 3.24
C PHE A 14 -6.01 -13.17 4.14
N LYS A 15 -6.19 -12.48 5.27
CA LYS A 15 -5.11 -12.18 6.22
C LYS A 15 -4.46 -13.46 6.77
N ASP A 16 -5.26 -14.46 7.09
CA ASP A 16 -4.77 -15.77 7.54
C ASP A 16 -3.94 -16.46 6.45
N SER A 17 -4.39 -16.46 5.20
CA SER A 17 -3.65 -17.03 4.07
C SER A 17 -2.34 -16.28 3.81
N TYR A 18 -2.36 -14.95 3.94
CA TYR A 18 -1.19 -14.09 3.80
C TYR A 18 -0.16 -14.34 4.91
N ALA A 19 -0.62 -14.51 6.16
CA ALA A 19 0.23 -14.87 7.30
C ALA A 19 0.87 -16.25 7.14
N ARG A 20 0.15 -17.21 6.53
CA ARG A 20 0.65 -18.56 6.20
C ARG A 20 1.54 -18.61 4.95
N GLN A 21 1.78 -17.47 4.30
CA GLN A 21 2.51 -17.35 3.02
C GLN A 21 1.90 -18.15 1.87
N ASP A 22 0.61 -18.49 1.92
CA ASP A 22 -0.08 -19.12 0.79
C ASP A 22 -0.55 -18.05 -0.20
N LEU A 23 0.38 -17.60 -1.04
CA LEU A 23 0.16 -16.46 -1.93
C LEU A 23 -0.86 -16.75 -3.04
N LYS A 24 -0.96 -18.01 -3.49
CA LYS A 24 -1.92 -18.39 -4.55
C LYS A 24 -3.35 -18.33 -4.03
N THR A 25 -3.59 -18.85 -2.83
CA THR A 25 -4.90 -18.77 -2.18
C THR A 25 -5.22 -17.31 -1.85
N ALA A 26 -4.24 -16.54 -1.37
CA ALA A 26 -4.42 -15.11 -1.11
C ALA A 26 -4.82 -14.32 -2.37
N GLU A 27 -4.22 -14.61 -3.52
CA GLU A 27 -4.56 -13.96 -4.79
C GLU A 27 -6.00 -14.29 -5.24
N SER A 28 -6.42 -15.55 -5.14
CA SER A 28 -7.80 -15.96 -5.43
C SER A 28 -8.81 -15.31 -4.48
N LEU A 29 -8.50 -15.29 -3.18
CA LEU A 29 -9.34 -14.64 -2.16
C LEU A 29 -9.42 -13.13 -2.38
N LEU A 30 -8.32 -12.48 -2.79
CA LEU A 30 -8.31 -11.07 -3.13
C LEU A 30 -9.21 -10.76 -4.33
N GLY A 31 -9.20 -11.61 -5.36
CA GLY A 31 -10.12 -11.50 -6.49
C GLY A 31 -11.58 -11.52 -6.05
N GLN A 32 -11.95 -12.48 -5.20
CA GLN A 32 -13.31 -12.58 -4.65
C GLN A 32 -13.66 -11.38 -3.76
N LEU A 33 -12.72 -10.93 -2.92
CA LEU A 33 -12.90 -9.77 -2.06
C LEU A 33 -13.13 -8.50 -2.88
N LYS A 34 -12.36 -8.26 -3.95
CA LYS A 34 -12.54 -7.11 -4.85
C LYS A 34 -13.92 -7.08 -5.49
N VAL A 35 -14.44 -8.23 -5.93
CA VAL A 35 -15.82 -8.32 -6.47
C VAL A 35 -16.85 -7.93 -5.42
N LYS A 36 -16.66 -8.37 -4.16
CA LYS A 36 -17.55 -8.02 -3.04
C LYS A 36 -17.45 -6.56 -2.64
N LEU A 37 -16.26 -5.96 -2.69
CA LEU A 37 -16.07 -4.54 -2.43
C LEU A 37 -16.82 -3.67 -3.44
N ILE A 38 -16.86 -4.04 -4.73
CA ILE A 38 -17.62 -3.30 -5.76
C ILE A 38 -19.13 -3.25 -5.44
N GLN A 39 -19.65 -4.21 -4.68
CA GLN A 39 -21.07 -4.27 -4.30
C GLN A 39 -21.40 -3.38 -3.09
N LEU A 40 -20.41 -2.76 -2.44
CA LEU A 40 -20.64 -1.89 -1.28
C LEU A 40 -21.09 -0.49 -1.72
N PRO A 41 -22.17 0.05 -1.14
CA PRO A 41 -22.76 1.32 -1.56
C PRO A 41 -21.91 2.56 -1.21
N ALA A 42 -21.06 2.48 -0.18
CA ALA A 42 -20.20 3.60 0.20
C ALA A 42 -19.00 3.81 -0.74
N LEU A 43 -18.69 2.81 -1.58
CA LEU A 43 -17.56 2.88 -2.50
C LEU A 43 -17.97 3.54 -3.84
N PRO A 44 -17.00 4.16 -4.55
CA PRO A 44 -17.23 4.60 -5.93
C PRO A 44 -17.66 3.38 -6.77
N PRO A 45 -18.74 3.44 -7.56
CA PRO A 45 -19.34 4.62 -8.22
C PRO A 45 -20.59 5.22 -7.54
N VAL A 46 -21.08 4.65 -6.45
CA VAL A 46 -22.39 5.02 -5.87
C VAL A 46 -22.25 6.03 -4.72
N SER A 47 -21.18 5.94 -3.94
CA SER A 47 -20.81 6.88 -2.86
C SER A 47 -22.01 7.33 -2.01
N GLN A 48 -22.89 6.38 -1.67
CA GLN A 48 -24.09 6.67 -0.90
C GLN A 48 -23.73 6.78 0.59
N PRO A 49 -24.12 7.87 1.27
CA PRO A 49 -23.95 7.99 2.70
C PRO A 49 -24.83 6.94 3.40
N SER A 50 -24.19 6.02 4.12
CA SER A 50 -24.83 4.98 4.90
C SER A 50 -24.29 5.01 6.33
N ALA A 51 -25.06 4.51 7.30
CA ALA A 51 -24.59 4.41 8.69
C ALA A 51 -23.37 3.48 8.85
N THR A 52 -23.06 2.66 7.83
CA THR A 52 -21.89 1.76 7.79
C THR A 52 -20.79 2.26 6.85
N ALA A 53 -20.90 3.47 6.30
CA ALA A 53 -19.98 3.97 5.29
C ALA A 53 -18.52 4.05 5.79
N GLU A 54 -18.29 4.51 7.02
CA GLU A 54 -16.95 4.53 7.62
C GLU A 54 -16.36 3.12 7.73
N GLN A 55 -17.16 2.14 8.12
CA GLN A 55 -16.72 0.74 8.24
C GLN A 55 -16.43 0.11 6.88
N GLU A 56 -17.24 0.43 5.86
CA GLU A 56 -17.04 -0.01 4.48
C GLU A 56 -15.76 0.58 3.88
N LEU A 57 -15.52 1.87 4.09
CA LEU A 57 -14.31 2.56 3.64
C LEU A 57 -13.05 2.05 4.36
N ALA A 58 -13.12 1.87 5.69
CA ALA A 58 -12.01 1.32 6.46
C ALA A 58 -11.66 -0.11 6.03
N LEU A 59 -12.69 -0.94 5.78
CA LEU A 59 -12.51 -2.30 5.27
C LEU A 59 -11.87 -2.31 3.87
N ALA A 60 -12.35 -1.44 2.98
CA ALA A 60 -11.82 -1.32 1.63
C ALA A 60 -10.36 -0.87 1.64
N ARG A 61 -10.03 0.13 2.46
CA ARG A 61 -8.65 0.59 2.66
C ARG A 61 -7.76 -0.56 3.12
N ASP A 62 -8.13 -1.25 4.18
CA ASP A 62 -7.32 -2.35 4.73
C ASP A 62 -7.16 -3.51 3.72
N ALA A 63 -8.20 -3.83 2.95
CA ALA A 63 -8.11 -4.79 1.86
C ALA A 63 -7.13 -4.37 0.76
N MET A 64 -7.17 -3.08 0.37
CA MET A 64 -6.29 -2.54 -0.66
C MET A 64 -4.84 -2.40 -0.20
N GLU A 65 -4.59 -2.05 1.06
CA GLU A 65 -3.26 -2.07 1.67
C GLU A 65 -2.64 -3.48 1.58
N HIS A 66 -3.43 -4.49 1.94
CA HIS A 66 -3.02 -5.88 1.85
C HIS A 66 -2.84 -6.36 0.40
N ALA A 67 -3.64 -5.85 -0.53
CA ALA A 67 -3.46 -6.11 -1.96
C ALA A 67 -2.10 -5.59 -2.46
N ALA A 68 -1.71 -4.39 -2.05
CA ALA A 68 -0.42 -3.80 -2.40
C ALA A 68 0.74 -4.61 -1.80
N MET A 69 0.64 -4.99 -0.52
CA MET A 69 1.64 -5.84 0.14
C MET A 69 1.79 -7.21 -0.54
N LEU A 70 0.66 -7.85 -0.91
CA LEU A 70 0.68 -9.11 -1.63
C LEU A 70 1.33 -8.98 -3.01
N ALA A 71 0.99 -7.92 -3.77
CA ALA A 71 1.57 -7.69 -5.09
C ALA A 71 3.09 -7.51 -5.03
N VAL A 72 3.59 -6.81 -4.00
CA VAL A 72 5.03 -6.66 -3.76
C VAL A 72 5.68 -8.01 -3.42
N LYS A 73 5.04 -8.83 -2.57
CA LYS A 73 5.55 -10.18 -2.27
C LYS A 73 5.58 -11.10 -3.48
N LEU A 74 4.60 -10.96 -4.38
CA LEU A 74 4.55 -11.67 -5.66
C LEU A 74 5.50 -11.09 -6.71
N GLN A 75 6.26 -10.03 -6.38
CA GLN A 75 7.15 -9.31 -7.29
C GLN A 75 6.43 -8.87 -8.58
N ASN A 76 5.12 -8.62 -8.49
CA ASN A 76 4.30 -8.21 -9.63
C ASN A 76 4.18 -6.68 -9.64
N GLU A 77 5.13 -6.03 -10.30
CA GLU A 77 5.22 -4.56 -10.33
C GLU A 77 3.94 -3.91 -10.86
N ALA A 78 3.41 -4.42 -11.98
CA ALA A 78 2.20 -3.89 -12.59
C ALA A 78 0.97 -4.02 -11.66
N ALA A 79 0.88 -5.12 -10.89
CA ALA A 79 -0.19 -5.28 -9.89
C ALA A 79 0.01 -4.35 -8.69
N ALA A 80 1.26 -4.13 -8.26
CA ALA A 80 1.59 -3.23 -7.16
C ALA A 80 1.25 -1.78 -7.51
N GLU A 81 1.60 -1.32 -8.71
CA GLU A 81 1.26 0.01 -9.20
C GLU A 81 -0.26 0.22 -9.27
N ARG A 82 -1.01 -0.74 -9.84
CA ARG A 82 -2.48 -0.67 -9.87
C ARG A 82 -3.10 -0.63 -8.48
N ALA A 83 -2.59 -1.46 -7.56
CA ALA A 83 -3.08 -1.49 -6.19
C ALA A 83 -2.80 -0.17 -5.46
N PHE A 84 -1.62 0.43 -5.69
CA PHE A 84 -1.27 1.72 -5.08
C PHE A 84 -2.13 2.86 -5.63
N VAL A 85 -2.37 2.93 -6.95
CA VAL A 85 -3.27 3.94 -7.55
C VAL A 85 -4.68 3.86 -6.94
N GLN A 86 -5.20 2.66 -6.73
CA GLN A 86 -6.48 2.47 -6.05
C GLN A 86 -6.42 2.90 -4.57
N LEU A 87 -5.31 2.62 -3.89
CA LEU A 87 -5.10 3.01 -2.50
C LEU A 87 -5.01 4.54 -2.31
N LYS A 88 -4.43 5.27 -3.28
CA LYS A 88 -4.34 6.73 -3.25
C LYS A 88 -5.70 7.41 -3.12
N VAL A 89 -6.72 6.88 -3.78
CA VAL A 89 -8.10 7.39 -3.67
C VAL A 89 -8.55 7.36 -2.20
N PHE A 90 -8.22 6.29 -1.47
CA PHE A 90 -8.57 6.19 -0.05
C PHE A 90 -7.73 7.15 0.81
N TYR A 91 -6.42 7.27 0.59
CA TYR A 91 -5.60 8.17 1.41
C TYR A 91 -5.89 9.65 1.18
N ASN A 92 -6.30 10.05 -0.02
CA ASN A 92 -6.61 11.44 -0.34
C ASN A 92 -8.07 11.78 -0.03
N ASP A 93 -9.01 11.02 -0.57
CA ASP A 93 -10.43 11.40 -0.56
C ASP A 93 -11.13 11.06 0.77
N THR A 94 -10.63 10.06 1.50
CA THR A 94 -11.25 9.61 2.77
C THR A 94 -10.55 10.13 4.02
N ARG A 95 -9.52 10.97 3.87
CA ARG A 95 -8.71 11.50 4.99
C ARG A 95 -9.52 12.33 6.00
N SER A 96 -10.62 12.96 5.56
CA SER A 96 -11.53 13.70 6.43
C SER A 96 -12.53 12.80 7.18
N ALA A 97 -12.71 11.55 6.74
CA ALA A 97 -13.70 10.62 7.27
C ALA A 97 -13.07 9.45 8.05
N LEU A 98 -11.78 9.18 7.86
CA LEU A 98 -11.06 8.07 8.48
C LEU A 98 -9.72 8.54 9.05
N GLU A 99 -9.42 8.06 10.25
CA GLU A 99 -8.10 8.24 10.87
C GLU A 99 -6.99 7.60 10.02
N PRO A 100 -5.79 8.21 9.94
CA PRO A 100 -4.65 7.69 9.20
C PRO A 100 -4.31 6.25 9.59
N SER A 101 -3.91 5.45 8.60
CA SER A 101 -3.50 4.06 8.85
C SER A 101 -2.06 4.03 9.33
N SER A 102 -1.73 3.16 10.29
CA SER A 102 -0.34 2.95 10.71
C SER A 102 0.57 2.43 9.60
N ARG A 103 -0.02 1.87 8.52
CA ARG A 103 0.73 1.35 7.35
C ARG A 103 0.88 2.34 6.21
N GLU A 104 0.24 3.50 6.31
CA GLU A 104 0.23 4.52 5.26
C GLU A 104 1.66 4.96 4.91
N GLY A 105 2.48 5.30 5.91
CA GLY A 105 3.88 5.67 5.70
C GLY A 105 4.72 4.56 5.05
N ALA A 106 4.53 3.31 5.48
CA ALA A 106 5.25 2.18 4.91
C ALA A 106 4.88 1.92 3.43
N LEU A 107 3.60 2.03 3.07
CA LEU A 107 3.13 1.81 1.70
C LEU A 107 3.51 2.97 0.77
N ILE A 108 3.46 4.21 1.25
CA ILE A 108 3.92 5.38 0.51
C ILE A 108 5.43 5.31 0.30
N GLY A 109 6.20 5.02 1.36
CA GLY A 109 7.65 4.81 1.27
C GLY A 109 8.02 3.71 0.26
N LEU A 110 7.27 2.61 0.26
CA LEU A 110 7.46 1.53 -0.71
C LEU A 110 7.17 1.95 -2.16
N ASN A 111 6.10 2.71 -2.40
CA ASN A 111 5.83 3.25 -3.74
C ASN A 111 6.89 4.26 -4.18
N LEU A 112 7.32 5.14 -3.29
CA LEU A 112 8.41 6.09 -3.56
C LEU A 112 9.71 5.36 -3.89
N LEU A 113 10.05 4.31 -3.15
CA LEU A 113 11.22 3.47 -3.43
C LEU A 113 11.11 2.80 -4.81
N ARG A 114 9.92 2.28 -5.17
CA ARG A 114 9.66 1.73 -6.50
C ARG A 114 9.92 2.77 -7.60
N LEU A 115 9.44 3.99 -7.43
CA LEU A 115 9.64 5.09 -8.40
C LEU A 115 11.12 5.45 -8.54
N LEU A 116 11.88 5.47 -7.44
CA LEU A 116 13.33 5.68 -7.48
C LEU A 116 14.06 4.57 -8.24
N VAL A 117 13.74 3.31 -7.97
CA VAL A 117 14.34 2.15 -8.65
C VAL A 117 14.01 2.16 -10.14
N ALA A 118 12.79 2.55 -10.51
CA ALA A 118 12.36 2.69 -11.90
C ALA A 118 12.90 3.97 -12.59
N ASN A 119 13.71 4.78 -11.90
CA ASN A 119 14.23 6.07 -12.38
C ASN A 119 13.12 7.05 -12.81
N ARG A 120 11.93 6.95 -12.21
CA ARG A 120 10.75 7.80 -12.46
C ARG A 120 10.74 8.99 -11.49
N ILE A 121 11.79 9.80 -11.54
CA ILE A 121 12.05 10.88 -10.57
C ILE A 121 10.98 11.98 -10.61
N ALA A 122 10.42 12.28 -11.78
CA ALA A 122 9.34 13.25 -11.90
C ALA A 122 8.11 12.82 -11.09
N GLU A 123 7.70 11.56 -11.23
CA GLU A 123 6.55 11.01 -10.51
C GLU A 123 6.84 10.86 -9.02
N PHE A 124 8.08 10.59 -8.64
CA PHE A 124 8.50 10.62 -7.25
C PHE A 124 8.19 11.98 -6.59
N HIS A 125 8.56 13.08 -7.24
CA HIS A 125 8.27 14.42 -6.71
C HIS A 125 6.78 14.77 -6.76
N THR A 126 6.05 14.34 -7.79
CA THR A 126 4.58 14.50 -7.83
C THR A 126 3.90 13.75 -6.69
N GLU A 127 4.31 12.51 -6.39
CA GLU A 127 3.77 11.76 -5.25
C GLU A 127 4.10 12.42 -3.92
N LEU A 128 5.31 12.98 -3.75
CA LEU A 128 5.67 13.73 -2.56
C LEU A 128 4.85 15.00 -2.38
N GLU A 129 4.52 15.71 -3.46
CA GLU A 129 3.70 16.92 -3.41
C GLU A 129 2.27 16.63 -2.96
N VAL A 130 1.70 15.51 -3.43
CA VAL A 130 0.36 15.06 -3.03
C VAL A 130 0.37 14.50 -1.59
N THR A 131 1.50 13.95 -1.16
CA THR A 131 1.63 13.37 0.18
C THR A 131 1.71 14.48 1.22
N PRO A 132 0.87 14.45 2.25
CA PRO A 132 0.86 15.47 3.30
C PRO A 132 2.11 15.43 4.17
N THR A 133 2.53 16.60 4.68
CA THR A 133 3.83 16.77 5.37
C THR A 133 3.97 15.85 6.57
N GLU A 134 2.89 15.60 7.33
CA GLU A 134 2.93 14.71 8.50
C GLU A 134 3.36 13.28 8.14
N VAL A 135 3.00 12.83 6.93
CA VAL A 135 3.33 11.50 6.42
C VAL A 135 4.73 11.48 5.83
N GLN A 136 5.21 12.61 5.30
CA GLN A 136 6.59 12.75 4.83
C GLN A 136 7.62 12.69 5.97
N GLU A 137 7.25 13.15 7.17
CA GLU A 137 8.11 13.09 8.36
C GLU A 137 8.20 11.68 8.98
N LEU A 138 7.36 10.74 8.54
CA LEU A 138 7.43 9.35 9.01
C LEU A 138 8.78 8.72 8.62
N PRO A 139 9.36 7.87 9.49
CA PRO A 139 10.72 7.35 9.30
C PRO A 139 10.86 6.55 8.00
N GLU A 140 9.80 5.85 7.56
CA GLU A 140 9.80 5.08 6.31
C GLU A 140 9.91 5.98 5.08
N VAL A 141 9.19 7.10 5.06
CA VAL A 141 9.18 8.04 3.93
C VAL A 141 10.43 8.91 3.94
N ALA A 142 10.80 9.44 5.11
CA ALA A 142 11.99 10.25 5.29
C ALA A 142 13.27 9.51 4.86
N SER A 143 13.35 8.20 5.13
CA SER A 143 14.48 7.36 4.70
C SER A 143 14.60 7.31 3.18
N VAL A 144 13.48 7.22 2.47
CA VAL A 144 13.46 7.15 1.00
C VAL A 144 13.79 8.51 0.37
N ILE A 145 13.29 9.61 0.95
CA ILE A 145 13.67 10.98 0.54
C ILE A 145 15.17 11.19 0.74
N GLN A 146 15.73 10.73 1.85
CA GLN A 146 17.16 10.86 2.11
C GLN A 146 18.00 10.04 1.14
N LEU A 147 17.54 8.86 0.76
CA LEU A 147 18.16 8.01 -0.24
C LEU A 147 18.20 8.69 -1.61
N GLU A 148 17.08 9.27 -2.04
CA GLU A 148 16.98 10.05 -3.27
C GLU A 148 18.00 11.20 -3.31
N ARG A 149 18.07 11.99 -2.22
CA ARG A 149 19.04 13.09 -2.11
C ARG A 149 20.48 12.62 -2.21
N TRP A 150 20.81 11.46 -1.64
CA TRP A 150 22.17 10.90 -1.74
C TRP A 150 22.50 10.42 -3.15
N LEU A 151 21.52 9.84 -3.86
CA LEU A 151 21.68 9.46 -5.26
C LEU A 151 21.90 10.70 -6.13
N MET A 152 21.11 11.77 -5.95
CA MET A 152 21.31 13.04 -6.66
C MET A 152 22.67 13.68 -6.38
N ALA A 153 23.13 13.65 -5.13
CA ALA A 153 24.43 14.20 -4.74
C ALA A 153 25.63 13.34 -5.18
N GLY A 154 25.41 12.19 -5.83
CA GLY A 154 26.46 11.24 -6.21
C GLY A 154 27.16 10.58 -5.01
N ALA A 155 26.55 10.62 -3.82
CA ALA A 155 27.11 10.14 -2.57
C ALA A 155 26.85 8.65 -2.35
N TYR A 156 27.22 7.81 -3.31
CA TYR A 156 26.96 6.35 -3.31
C TYR A 156 27.50 5.62 -2.05
N ASN A 157 28.56 6.15 -1.45
CA ASN A 157 29.17 5.62 -0.22
C ASN A 157 28.22 5.67 0.99
N LYS A 158 27.26 6.60 1.00
CA LYS A 158 26.24 6.74 2.06
C LYS A 158 24.94 6.00 1.73
N ALA A 159 24.66 5.77 0.45
CA ALA A 159 23.46 5.04 0.00
C ALA A 159 23.53 3.53 0.33
N ARG A 160 24.71 2.91 0.27
CA ARG A 160 24.90 1.47 0.55
C ARG A 160 24.35 1.01 1.92
N PRO A 161 24.61 1.70 3.05
CA PRO A 161 24.06 1.28 4.34
C PRO A 161 22.57 1.59 4.56
N ALA A 162 21.96 2.57 3.85
CA ALA A 162 20.52 2.84 4.00
C ALA A 162 19.60 1.88 3.24
N VAL A 163 20.14 1.10 2.30
CA VAL A 163 19.43 -0.06 1.73
C VAL A 163 19.17 -1.15 2.80
N TYR A 164 19.82 -1.05 3.96
CA TYR A 164 19.51 -1.85 5.15
C TYR A 164 18.30 -1.26 5.90
N VAL A 165 17.13 -1.31 5.26
CA VAL A 165 15.86 -0.78 5.80
C VAL A 165 15.32 -1.72 6.90
N PRO A 166 14.84 -1.22 8.05
CA PRO A 166 14.51 -2.02 9.24
C PRO A 166 13.27 -2.93 9.15
N HIS A 167 12.56 -3.00 8.02
CA HIS A 167 11.34 -3.82 7.93
C HIS A 167 11.58 -5.19 7.25
N PRO A 168 11.19 -6.32 7.87
CA PRO A 168 11.49 -7.67 7.38
C PRO A 168 11.01 -8.00 5.96
N SER A 169 10.04 -7.23 5.43
CA SER A 169 9.47 -7.44 4.09
C SER A 169 10.42 -7.12 2.94
N TYR A 170 11.49 -6.36 3.18
CA TYR A 170 12.46 -5.95 2.15
C TYR A 170 13.55 -6.99 1.88
N HIS A 171 13.64 -8.08 2.66
CA HIS A 171 14.71 -9.10 2.55
C HIS A 171 14.45 -10.25 1.57
N SER A 172 13.43 -10.17 0.71
CA SER A 172 13.16 -11.22 -0.28
C SER A 172 14.10 -11.11 -1.49
N GLY A 173 15.40 -11.39 -1.29
CA GLY A 173 16.36 -11.37 -2.40
C GLY A 173 17.79 -11.83 -2.12
N GLN A 174 18.19 -12.14 -0.88
CA GLN A 174 19.55 -12.62 -0.61
C GLN A 174 19.55 -13.91 0.20
N ALA A 175 19.30 -15.02 -0.48
CA ALA A 175 19.76 -16.34 -0.04
C ALA A 175 20.25 -17.07 -1.30
N GLY A 176 21.57 -17.04 -1.51
CA GLY A 176 22.21 -17.65 -2.67
C GLY A 176 23.65 -17.23 -2.91
N GLN A 177 24.51 -17.39 -1.89
CA GLN A 177 25.93 -17.73 -2.05
C GLN A 177 26.31 -18.73 -0.96
#